data_AF-A0A919V4L0-F1
#
_entry.id   AF-A0A919V4L0-F1
#
_cell.length_a   1.000
_cell.length_b   1.000
_cell.length_c   1.000
_cell.angle_alpha   90.00
_cell.angle_beta   90.00
_cell.angle_gamma   90.00
#
_symmetry.space_group_name_H-M   'P 1'
#
loop_
_entity.id
_entity.type
_entity.pdbx_description
1 polymer ?
#
loop_
_entity_poly.entity_id
_entity_poly.type
_entity_poly.pdbx_seq_one_letter_code
_entity_poly.pdbx_strand_id
1 'polypeptide(L)'
;MAEGRRPSPGEFDLVRGLTGLGVYFLRRDPTGPHLREVLGYLVRLTAPIPAEDSAGTCTPGWWTGHLPEGRPAIDFAHGHSDQGMAHGIAGPLALLSLTFHAGIIVPGQAKVIMTIRDWLEHWQQTGEAGPWWPERLTLADLDHAQPHQKGPARPSWCYGTPGITRALQLAALALGDAERQYRAEQALLACISDRSQLSQLGNLALCHGWDPRHRSHHSGVRPWLDRAFRREQRACGRADE
;
A
#
# COMPACT_ATOMS: atom_id res chain seq x y z
N MET A 1 9.57 -11.11 16.39
CA MET A 1 9.01 -10.05 17.24
C MET A 1 9.27 -10.44 18.68
N ALA A 2 9.77 -9.53 19.50
CA ALA A 2 9.80 -9.75 20.94
C ALA A 2 8.34 -9.86 21.43
N GLU A 3 8.05 -10.85 22.27
CA GLU A 3 6.69 -11.07 22.79
C GLU A 3 6.14 -9.78 23.42
N GLY A 4 4.86 -9.46 23.16
CA GLY A 4 4.16 -8.33 23.76
C GLY A 4 4.37 -6.95 23.14
N ARG A 5 5.24 -6.79 22.12
CA ARG A 5 5.52 -5.47 21.50
C ARG A 5 4.95 -5.32 20.09
N ARG A 6 4.42 -4.11 19.81
CA ARG A 6 4.01 -3.68 18.47
C ARG A 6 5.21 -3.55 17.52
N PRO A 7 5.05 -3.85 16.22
CA PRO A 7 6.09 -3.65 15.22
C PRO A 7 6.51 -2.18 15.11
N SER A 8 7.81 -1.99 14.94
CA SER A 8 8.40 -0.73 14.47
C SER A 8 8.18 -0.58 12.95
N PRO A 9 8.20 0.65 12.41
CA PRO A 9 8.08 0.86 10.97
C PRO A 9 9.11 0.06 10.16
N GLY A 10 10.34 -0.10 10.66
CA GLY A 10 11.39 -0.87 9.97
C GLY A 10 11.00 -2.33 9.64
N GLU A 11 9.99 -2.88 10.30
CA GLU A 11 9.51 -4.25 10.08
C GLU A 11 8.58 -4.39 8.88
N PHE A 12 8.05 -3.29 8.32
CA PHE A 12 7.11 -3.36 7.20
C PHE A 12 7.17 -2.18 6.21
N ASP A 13 7.79 -1.08 6.59
CA ASP A 13 7.92 0.13 5.78
C ASP A 13 8.61 -0.13 4.43
N LEU A 14 8.18 0.58 3.38
CA LEU A 14 8.74 0.44 2.03
C LEU A 14 10.01 1.27 1.84
N VAL A 15 10.10 2.44 2.46
CA VAL A 15 11.22 3.39 2.29
C VAL A 15 12.42 3.03 3.18
N ARG A 16 12.16 2.56 4.39
CA ARG A 16 13.16 2.33 5.46
C ARG A 16 13.08 0.93 6.08
N GLY A 17 12.18 0.06 5.60
CA GLY A 17 11.91 -1.24 6.22
C GLY A 17 12.05 -2.45 5.31
N LEU A 18 11.58 -3.59 5.83
CA LEU A 18 11.67 -4.90 5.17
C LEU A 18 11.01 -4.93 3.80
N THR A 19 9.94 -4.17 3.57
CA THR A 19 9.30 -4.12 2.24
C THR A 19 10.26 -3.53 1.21
N GLY A 20 11.01 -2.48 1.56
CA GLY A 20 12.05 -1.91 0.69
C GLY A 20 13.15 -2.91 0.34
N LEU A 21 13.63 -3.65 1.35
CA LEU A 21 14.60 -4.73 1.14
C LEU A 21 14.03 -5.86 0.27
N GLY A 22 12.76 -6.21 0.46
CA GLY A 22 12.06 -7.17 -0.40
C GLY A 22 12.00 -6.72 -1.86
N VAL A 23 11.72 -5.43 -2.12
CA VAL A 23 11.78 -4.86 -3.47
C VAL A 23 13.20 -4.92 -4.06
N TYR A 24 14.22 -4.67 -3.23
CA TYR A 24 15.62 -4.81 -3.64
C TYR A 24 15.95 -6.26 -4.04
N PHE A 25 15.61 -7.24 -3.19
CA PHE A 25 15.86 -8.65 -3.49
C PHE A 25 15.07 -9.14 -4.69
N LEU A 26 13.80 -8.75 -4.84
CA LEU A 26 13.01 -9.06 -6.04
C LEU A 26 13.71 -8.61 -7.33
N ARG A 27 14.44 -7.49 -7.31
CA ARG A 27 15.15 -6.99 -8.49
C ARG A 27 16.54 -7.57 -8.70
N ARG A 28 17.24 -7.93 -7.61
CA ARG A 28 18.67 -8.30 -7.65
C ARG A 28 18.91 -9.79 -7.49
N ASP A 29 18.06 -10.47 -6.75
CA ASP A 29 18.17 -11.88 -6.42
C ASP A 29 16.77 -12.50 -6.14
N PRO A 30 15.89 -12.59 -7.16
CA PRO A 30 14.51 -13.06 -6.98
C PRO A 30 14.43 -14.55 -6.59
N THR A 31 15.48 -15.32 -6.84
CA THR A 31 15.56 -16.75 -6.48
C THR A 31 16.17 -17.00 -5.11
N GLY A 32 16.83 -16.00 -4.53
CA GLY A 32 17.54 -16.09 -3.27
C GLY A 32 16.64 -16.31 -2.05
N PRO A 33 17.22 -16.77 -0.93
CA PRO A 33 16.48 -17.07 0.30
C PRO A 33 15.91 -15.82 0.97
N HIS A 34 16.66 -14.70 0.95
CA HIS A 34 16.30 -13.47 1.67
C HIS A 34 14.95 -12.88 1.23
N LEU A 35 14.62 -12.98 -0.07
CA LEU A 35 13.30 -12.52 -0.53
C LEU A 35 12.18 -13.34 0.13
N ARG A 36 12.31 -14.68 0.17
CA ARG A 36 11.30 -15.55 0.80
C ARG A 36 11.23 -15.34 2.30
N GLU A 37 12.34 -15.04 2.97
CA GLU A 37 12.37 -14.70 4.39
C GLU A 37 11.61 -13.40 4.68
N VAL A 38 11.83 -12.35 3.87
CA VAL A 38 11.08 -11.09 3.95
C VAL A 38 9.58 -11.32 3.71
N LEU A 39 9.22 -12.04 2.63
CA LEU A 39 7.80 -12.33 2.34
C LEU A 39 7.16 -13.13 3.46
N GLY A 40 7.84 -14.15 3.98
CA GLY A 40 7.36 -14.96 5.10
C GLY A 40 7.20 -14.14 6.37
N TYR A 41 8.08 -13.15 6.61
CA TYR A 41 7.93 -12.21 7.71
C TYR A 41 6.68 -11.35 7.57
N LEU A 42 6.51 -10.70 6.41
CA LEU A 42 5.35 -9.84 6.13
C LEU A 42 4.03 -10.62 6.21
N VAL A 43 4.02 -11.90 5.80
CA VAL A 43 2.86 -12.78 6.00
C VAL A 43 2.55 -12.94 7.49
N ARG A 44 3.54 -13.29 8.32
CA ARG A 44 3.34 -13.46 9.76
C ARG A 44 2.90 -12.18 10.45
N LEU A 45 3.43 -11.03 10.02
CA LEU A 45 3.10 -9.72 10.56
C LEU A 45 1.61 -9.39 10.45
N THR A 46 0.87 -9.97 9.51
CA THR A 46 -0.55 -9.64 9.35
C THR A 46 -1.48 -10.31 10.34
N ALA A 47 -1.02 -11.35 11.04
CA ALA A 47 -1.78 -11.95 12.12
C ALA A 47 -1.81 -10.99 13.34
N PRO A 48 -2.96 -10.83 14.03
CA PRO A 48 -3.03 -10.02 15.24
C PRO A 48 -1.95 -10.43 16.25
N ILE A 49 -1.28 -9.43 16.83
CA ILE A 49 -0.21 -9.61 17.82
C ILE A 49 -0.77 -9.29 19.20
N PRO A 50 -0.73 -10.23 20.16
CA PRO A 50 -0.98 -9.90 21.56
C PRO A 50 0.03 -8.86 22.04
N ALA A 51 -0.46 -7.71 22.46
CA ALA A 51 0.35 -6.63 23.02
C ALA A 51 -0.21 -6.21 24.38
N GLU A 52 0.66 -5.66 25.23
CA GLU A 52 0.32 -5.19 26.58
C GLU A 52 -0.34 -3.79 26.60
N ASP A 53 -0.64 -3.24 25.42
CA ASP A 53 -1.35 -1.97 25.26
C ASP A 53 -2.88 -2.15 25.26
N SER A 54 -3.60 -1.03 25.30
CA SER A 54 -5.08 -1.03 25.32
C SER A 54 -5.71 -1.61 24.06
N ALA A 55 -4.96 -1.75 22.96
CA ALA A 55 -5.45 -2.34 21.72
C ALA A 55 -5.42 -3.88 21.77
N GLY A 56 -4.62 -4.49 22.66
CA GLY A 56 -4.59 -5.94 22.87
C GLY A 56 -4.44 -6.72 21.54
N THR A 57 -5.30 -7.71 21.32
CA THR A 57 -5.39 -8.49 20.07
C THR A 57 -6.44 -7.98 19.09
N CYS A 58 -7.10 -6.85 19.38
CA CYS A 58 -8.22 -6.32 18.59
C CYS A 58 -7.77 -5.57 17.32
N THR A 59 -6.47 -5.37 17.14
CA THR A 59 -5.89 -4.64 16.02
C THR A 59 -5.11 -5.56 15.08
N PRO A 60 -4.96 -5.18 13.80
CA PRO A 60 -4.16 -5.95 12.87
C PRO A 60 -2.70 -6.02 13.30
N GLY A 61 -1.95 -7.04 12.87
CA GLY A 61 -0.58 -7.22 13.34
C GLY A 61 0.43 -6.16 12.85
N TRP A 62 0.07 -5.29 11.90
CA TRP A 62 0.88 -4.12 11.52
C TRP A 62 0.55 -2.86 12.35
N TRP A 63 -0.27 -2.98 13.40
CA TRP A 63 -0.54 -1.88 14.32
C TRP A 63 0.76 -1.40 14.96
N THR A 64 1.05 -0.10 14.91
CA THR A 64 2.30 0.45 15.44
C THR A 64 2.05 1.55 16.46
N GLY A 65 2.91 1.58 17.48
CA GLY A 65 3.00 2.68 18.45
C GLY A 65 3.95 3.80 18.02
N HIS A 66 4.51 3.74 16.81
CA HIS A 66 5.38 4.80 16.31
C HIS A 66 4.61 6.13 16.21
N LEU A 67 5.19 7.23 16.70
CA LEU A 67 4.60 8.55 16.55
C LEU A 67 4.97 9.12 15.17
N PRO A 68 4.00 9.45 14.30
CA PRO A 68 4.31 10.09 13.03
C PRO A 68 4.99 11.45 13.24
N GLU A 69 5.99 11.76 12.42
CA GLU A 69 6.74 13.02 12.51
C GLU A 69 5.79 14.24 12.49
N GLY A 70 5.98 15.17 13.43
CA GLY A 70 5.21 16.40 13.51
C GLY A 70 3.75 16.24 13.99
N ARG A 71 3.35 15.06 14.47
CA ARG A 71 2.00 14.83 15.02
C ARG A 71 1.98 14.85 16.56
N PRO A 72 0.88 15.31 17.19
CA PRO A 72 0.71 15.25 18.64
C PRO A 72 0.71 13.81 19.14
N ALA A 73 1.45 13.53 20.21
CA ALA A 73 1.50 12.19 20.82
C ALA A 73 0.12 11.70 21.30
N ILE A 74 -0.75 12.63 21.72
CA ILE A 74 -2.07 12.31 22.26
C ILE A 74 -2.98 11.62 21.21
N ASP A 75 -2.88 12.01 19.94
CA ASP A 75 -3.71 11.45 18.86
C ASP A 75 -3.34 9.99 18.56
N PHE A 76 -2.14 9.56 18.94
CA PHE A 76 -1.57 8.24 18.66
C PHE A 76 -1.19 7.48 19.93
N ALA A 77 -1.71 7.88 21.09
CA ALA A 77 -1.37 7.29 22.39
C ALA A 77 -1.67 5.78 22.46
N HIS A 78 -2.65 5.31 21.68
CA HIS A 78 -3.05 3.90 21.58
C HIS A 78 -2.56 3.22 20.29
N GLY A 79 -1.60 3.85 19.60
CA GLY A 79 -1.08 3.40 18.32
C GLY A 79 -2.05 3.61 17.15
N HIS A 80 -1.64 3.13 15.98
CA HIS A 80 -2.42 3.25 14.76
C HIS A 80 -2.02 2.21 13.69
N SER A 81 -2.89 2.03 12.70
CA SER A 81 -2.57 1.42 11.41
C SER A 81 -2.21 2.52 10.42
N ASP A 82 -1.00 2.48 9.87
CA ASP A 82 -0.61 3.33 8.74
C ASP A 82 -1.05 2.67 7.41
N GLN A 83 -1.79 3.41 6.59
CA GLN A 83 -2.38 2.92 5.34
C GLN A 83 -1.53 3.27 4.10
N GLY A 84 -0.50 4.09 4.27
CA GLY A 84 0.29 4.64 3.17
C GLY A 84 1.08 3.59 2.39
N MET A 85 1.49 3.93 1.17
CA MET A 85 2.39 3.10 0.36
C MET A 85 3.83 3.18 0.89
N ALA A 86 4.26 4.36 1.34
CA ALA A 86 5.63 4.59 1.76
C ALA A 86 5.94 3.95 3.12
N HIS A 87 5.05 4.14 4.09
CA HIS A 87 5.31 3.77 5.49
C HIS A 87 4.19 2.91 6.10
N GLY A 88 3.19 2.53 5.30
CA GLY A 88 2.02 1.79 5.75
C GLY A 88 1.83 0.46 5.03
N ILE A 89 0.67 -0.15 5.25
CA ILE A 89 0.35 -1.51 4.82
C ILE A 89 0.16 -1.66 3.30
N ALA A 90 -0.06 -0.56 2.57
CA ALA A 90 -0.16 -0.60 1.11
C ALA A 90 1.19 -0.98 0.44
N GLY A 91 2.32 -0.67 1.08
CA GLY A 91 3.65 -1.10 0.64
C GLY A 91 3.81 -2.64 0.66
N PRO A 92 3.66 -3.29 1.83
CA PRO A 92 3.63 -4.75 1.94
C PRO A 92 2.62 -5.41 0.98
N LEU A 93 1.41 -4.86 0.84
CA LEU A 93 0.42 -5.37 -0.11
C LEU A 93 0.97 -5.39 -1.55
N ALA A 94 1.58 -4.28 -1.99
CA ALA A 94 2.14 -4.17 -3.32
C ALA A 94 3.27 -5.18 -3.55
N LEU A 95 4.19 -5.33 -2.60
CA LEU A 95 5.28 -6.30 -2.71
C LEU A 95 4.76 -7.74 -2.75
N LEU A 96 3.89 -8.12 -1.80
CA LEU A 96 3.31 -9.47 -1.72
C LEU A 96 2.52 -9.80 -2.99
N SER A 97 1.79 -8.85 -3.55
CA SER A 97 1.03 -9.04 -4.77
C SER A 97 1.94 -9.19 -5.99
N LEU A 98 2.99 -8.37 -6.10
CA LEU A 98 3.97 -8.46 -7.19
C LEU A 98 4.70 -9.81 -7.19
N THR A 99 5.16 -10.27 -6.02
CA THR A 99 5.87 -11.56 -5.93
C THR A 99 4.93 -12.73 -6.16
N PHE A 100 3.68 -12.66 -5.68
CA PHE A 100 2.67 -13.67 -5.96
C PHE A 100 2.37 -13.77 -7.46
N HIS A 101 2.17 -12.63 -8.14
CA HIS A 101 1.93 -12.59 -9.59
C HIS A 101 3.14 -13.12 -10.39
N ALA A 102 4.36 -12.92 -9.91
CA ALA A 102 5.59 -13.44 -10.50
C ALA A 102 5.87 -14.93 -10.17
N GLY A 103 4.95 -15.63 -9.48
CA GLY A 103 5.13 -17.03 -9.08
C GLY A 103 6.10 -17.26 -7.91
N ILE A 104 6.55 -16.20 -7.24
CA ILE A 104 7.40 -16.27 -6.03
C ILE A 104 6.48 -16.29 -4.81
N ILE A 105 6.06 -17.50 -4.43
CA ILE A 105 5.02 -17.72 -3.43
C ILE A 105 5.62 -18.29 -2.13
N VAL A 106 5.18 -17.76 -0.99
CA VAL A 106 5.40 -18.33 0.36
C VAL A 106 4.07 -18.77 0.99
N PRO A 107 4.07 -19.70 1.95
CA PRO A 107 2.84 -20.17 2.61
C PRO A 107 2.01 -19.01 3.17
N GLY A 108 0.70 -19.02 2.93
CA GLY A 108 -0.25 -18.01 3.45
C GLY A 108 -0.31 -16.69 2.67
N GLN A 109 0.56 -16.46 1.68
CA GLN A 109 0.66 -15.18 0.95
C GLN A 109 -0.65 -14.72 0.30
N ALA A 110 -1.37 -15.60 -0.41
CA ALA A 110 -2.65 -15.26 -1.03
C ALA A 110 -3.69 -14.81 0.01
N LYS A 111 -3.78 -15.52 1.15
CA LYS A 111 -4.68 -15.17 2.25
C LYS A 111 -4.36 -13.78 2.80
N VAL A 112 -3.08 -13.49 3.00
CA VAL A 112 -2.64 -12.19 3.51
C VAL A 112 -2.91 -11.04 2.53
N ILE A 113 -2.71 -11.27 1.23
CA ILE A 113 -3.10 -10.29 0.19
C ILE A 113 -4.58 -9.96 0.32
N MET A 114 -5.45 -10.98 0.45
CA MET A 114 -6.88 -10.78 0.67
C MET A 114 -7.17 -10.03 1.97
N THR A 115 -6.55 -10.40 3.08
CA THR A 115 -6.73 -9.73 4.39
C THR A 115 -6.42 -8.24 4.33
N ILE A 116 -5.27 -7.87 3.75
CA ILE A 116 -4.89 -6.45 3.66
C ILE A 116 -5.80 -5.70 2.68
N ARG A 117 -6.14 -6.32 1.54
CA ARG A 117 -7.07 -5.76 0.56
C ARG A 117 -8.45 -5.51 1.19
N ASP A 118 -8.99 -6.47 1.92
CA ASP A 118 -10.27 -6.36 2.60
C ASP A 118 -10.24 -5.25 3.67
N TRP A 119 -9.12 -5.11 4.40
CA TRP A 119 -8.92 -4.00 5.35
C TRP A 119 -8.96 -2.64 4.67
N LEU A 120 -8.21 -2.46 3.57
CA LEU A 120 -8.19 -1.20 2.83
C LEU A 120 -9.55 -0.91 2.18
N GLU A 121 -10.23 -1.91 1.63
CA GLU A 121 -11.58 -1.75 1.07
C GLU A 121 -12.61 -1.39 2.16
N HIS A 122 -12.51 -2.00 3.35
CA HIS A 122 -13.40 -1.71 4.47
C HIS A 122 -13.32 -0.24 4.93
N TRP A 123 -12.12 0.33 4.94
CA TRP A 123 -11.90 1.72 5.37
C TRP A 123 -11.97 2.75 4.23
N GLN A 124 -12.35 2.32 3.03
CA GLN A 124 -12.60 3.23 1.92
C GLN A 124 -13.74 4.18 2.27
N GLN A 125 -13.51 5.47 2.04
CA GLN A 125 -14.48 6.54 2.20
C GLN A 125 -14.93 7.04 0.83
N THR A 126 -16.10 7.67 0.78
CA THR A 126 -16.60 8.36 -0.41
C THR A 126 -16.48 9.85 -0.19
N GLY A 127 -15.91 10.57 -1.17
CA GLY A 127 -15.84 12.03 -1.18
C GLY A 127 -16.25 12.58 -2.54
N GLU A 128 -16.27 13.91 -2.66
CA GLU A 128 -16.67 14.61 -3.90
C GLU A 128 -15.78 14.24 -5.10
N ALA A 129 -14.47 14.07 -4.86
CA ALA A 129 -13.48 13.66 -5.87
C ALA A 129 -13.42 12.13 -6.09
N GLY A 130 -14.40 11.37 -5.58
CA GLY A 130 -14.44 9.92 -5.63
C GLY A 130 -13.91 9.22 -4.36
N PRO A 131 -13.58 7.92 -4.44
CA PRO A 131 -13.10 7.16 -3.30
C PRO A 131 -11.78 7.68 -2.75
N TRP A 132 -11.67 7.66 -1.42
CA TRP A 132 -10.44 8.01 -0.72
C TRP A 132 -10.24 7.16 0.53
N TRP A 133 -9.04 7.21 1.09
CA TRP A 133 -8.68 6.42 2.27
C TRP A 133 -8.05 7.32 3.33
N PRO A 134 -8.36 7.09 4.62
CA PRO A 134 -7.65 7.75 5.69
C PRO A 134 -6.17 7.35 5.67
N GLU A 135 -5.26 8.30 5.93
CA GLU A 135 -3.82 8.00 5.96
C GLU A 135 -3.49 7.03 7.09
N ARG A 136 -4.21 7.15 8.21
CA ARG A 136 -4.00 6.40 9.45
C ARG A 136 -5.33 6.12 10.12
N LEU A 137 -5.40 5.00 10.83
CA LEU A 137 -6.53 4.62 11.67
C LEU A 137 -6.05 4.40 13.10
N THR A 138 -6.64 5.10 14.03
CA THR A 138 -6.41 5.01 15.48
C THR A 138 -7.38 4.02 16.12
N LEU A 139 -7.13 3.63 17.37
CA LEU A 139 -8.02 2.69 18.08
C LEU A 139 -9.45 3.27 18.19
N ALA A 140 -9.56 4.57 18.42
CA ALA A 140 -10.85 5.26 18.45
C ALA A 140 -11.59 5.21 17.10
N ASP A 141 -10.86 5.21 15.98
CA ASP A 141 -11.50 5.05 14.65
C ASP A 141 -12.12 3.66 14.52
N LEU A 142 -11.41 2.61 14.97
CA LEU A 142 -11.89 1.23 14.98
C LEU A 142 -13.13 1.09 15.87
N ASP A 143 -13.09 1.64 17.09
CA ASP A 143 -14.19 1.56 18.04
C ASP A 143 -15.47 2.24 17.53
N HIS A 144 -15.33 3.38 16.83
CA HIS A 144 -16.45 4.12 16.26
C HIS A 144 -16.83 3.66 14.84
N ALA A 145 -16.07 2.74 14.23
CA ALA A 145 -16.19 2.37 12.82
C ALA A 145 -16.20 3.58 11.87
N GLN A 146 -15.48 4.66 12.22
CA GLN A 146 -15.45 5.90 11.44
C GLN A 146 -14.10 6.60 11.59
N PRO A 147 -13.44 7.00 10.48
CA PRO A 147 -12.19 7.73 10.58
C PRO A 147 -12.37 9.17 11.09
N HIS A 148 -11.47 9.61 11.95
CA HIS A 148 -11.35 10.99 12.41
C HIS A 148 -11.00 11.95 11.25
N GLN A 149 -10.21 11.50 10.27
CA GLN A 149 -9.91 12.24 9.05
C GLN A 149 -11.21 12.52 8.28
N LYS A 150 -11.45 13.78 7.92
CA LYS A 150 -12.74 14.22 7.34
C LYS A 150 -12.79 14.25 5.81
N GLY A 151 -11.65 14.13 5.15
CA GLY A 151 -11.60 14.18 3.69
C GLY A 151 -10.31 13.59 3.13
N PRO A 152 -10.23 13.44 1.80
CA PRO A 152 -9.04 12.92 1.14
C PRO A 152 -7.79 13.73 1.49
N ALA A 153 -6.71 13.02 1.80
CA ALA A 153 -5.39 13.64 1.85
C ALA A 153 -4.94 14.05 0.44
N ARG A 154 -3.82 14.77 0.37
CA ARG A 154 -3.16 15.12 -0.90
C ARG A 154 -3.01 13.86 -1.76
N PRO A 155 -3.30 13.90 -3.08
CA PRO A 155 -3.29 12.73 -3.95
C PRO A 155 -1.85 12.32 -4.32
N SER A 156 -1.08 11.91 -3.32
CA SER A 156 0.33 11.56 -3.47
C SER A 156 0.54 10.05 -3.49
N TRP A 157 1.68 9.62 -4.04
CA TRP A 157 2.02 8.20 -4.06
C TRP A 157 2.30 7.66 -2.65
N CYS A 158 2.97 8.44 -1.80
CA CYS A 158 3.38 7.97 -0.47
C CYS A 158 2.19 7.81 0.49
N TYR A 159 1.29 8.78 0.51
CA TYR A 159 0.08 8.82 1.31
C TYR A 159 -1.03 9.45 0.49
N GLY A 160 -2.02 8.65 0.12
CA GLY A 160 -3.16 9.12 -0.66
C GLY A 160 -3.67 8.06 -1.63
N THR A 161 -4.77 8.42 -2.28
CA THR A 161 -5.50 7.56 -3.22
C THR A 161 -4.57 6.91 -4.25
N PRO A 162 -3.63 7.61 -4.92
CA PRO A 162 -2.83 6.97 -5.97
C PRO A 162 -1.93 5.82 -5.51
N GLY A 163 -1.36 5.91 -4.30
CA GLY A 163 -0.56 4.82 -3.73
C GLY A 163 -1.43 3.62 -3.39
N ILE A 164 -2.53 3.87 -2.68
CA ILE A 164 -3.42 2.83 -2.17
C ILE A 164 -4.14 2.10 -3.32
N THR A 165 -4.66 2.83 -4.30
CA THR A 165 -5.30 2.21 -5.48
C THR A 165 -4.33 1.39 -6.29
N ARG A 166 -3.06 1.80 -6.39
CA ARG A 166 -2.05 0.96 -7.05
C ARG A 166 -1.79 -0.34 -6.29
N ALA A 167 -1.74 -0.31 -4.97
CA ALA A 167 -1.61 -1.54 -4.17
C ALA A 167 -2.83 -2.47 -4.35
N LEU A 168 -4.04 -1.90 -4.32
CA LEU A 168 -5.29 -2.64 -4.55
C LEU A 168 -5.36 -3.24 -5.96
N GLN A 169 -4.95 -2.49 -6.98
CA GLN A 169 -4.88 -2.97 -8.36
C GLN A 169 -3.90 -4.14 -8.49
N LEU A 170 -2.72 -4.05 -7.86
CA LEU A 170 -1.74 -5.14 -7.85
C LEU A 170 -2.28 -6.39 -7.17
N ALA A 171 -3.00 -6.23 -6.06
CA ALA A 171 -3.67 -7.34 -5.38
C ALA A 171 -4.72 -8.00 -6.27
N ALA A 172 -5.53 -7.20 -6.97
CA ALA A 172 -6.52 -7.69 -7.93
C ALA A 172 -5.87 -8.46 -9.08
N LEU A 173 -4.78 -7.94 -9.66
CA LEU A 173 -4.01 -8.62 -10.72
C LEU A 173 -3.39 -9.94 -10.22
N ALA A 174 -2.86 -9.96 -9.00
CA ALA A 174 -2.27 -11.14 -8.39
C ALA A 174 -3.31 -12.25 -8.15
N LEU A 175 -4.55 -11.87 -7.83
CA LEU A 175 -5.65 -12.79 -7.53
C LEU A 175 -6.57 -13.06 -8.74
N GLY A 176 -6.33 -12.45 -9.90
CA GLY A 176 -7.16 -12.62 -11.10
C GLY A 176 -8.55 -11.99 -11.00
N ASP A 177 -8.71 -10.92 -10.20
CA ASP A 177 -9.98 -10.25 -9.96
C ASP A 177 -10.16 -9.00 -10.85
N ALA A 178 -10.74 -9.20 -12.04
CA ALA A 178 -10.92 -8.13 -13.01
C ALA A 178 -11.86 -6.99 -12.53
N GLU A 179 -12.86 -7.32 -11.70
CA GLU A 179 -13.79 -6.32 -11.18
C GLU A 179 -13.09 -5.39 -10.19
N ARG A 180 -12.33 -5.95 -9.24
CA ARG A 180 -11.56 -5.13 -8.29
C ARG A 180 -10.44 -4.35 -8.97
N GLN A 181 -9.81 -4.91 -10.00
CA GLN A 181 -8.85 -4.19 -10.82
C GLN A 181 -9.50 -2.93 -11.43
N TYR A 182 -10.65 -3.08 -12.07
CA TYR A 182 -11.39 -1.98 -12.68
C TYR A 182 -11.78 -0.92 -11.63
N ARG A 183 -12.29 -1.32 -10.47
CA ARG A 183 -12.64 -0.39 -9.38
C ARG A 183 -11.44 0.44 -8.91
N ALA A 184 -10.27 -0.19 -8.72
CA ALA A 184 -9.05 0.51 -8.33
C ALA A 184 -8.60 1.53 -9.40
N GLU A 185 -8.73 1.18 -10.68
CA GLU A 185 -8.44 2.07 -11.80
C GLU A 185 -9.41 3.25 -11.85
N GLN A 186 -10.71 3.02 -11.66
CA GLN A 186 -11.71 4.10 -11.60
C GLN A 186 -11.48 5.04 -10.42
N ALA A 187 -11.13 4.53 -9.24
CA ALA A 187 -10.81 5.36 -8.08
C ALA A 187 -9.58 6.24 -8.34
N LEU A 188 -8.54 5.70 -9.00
CA LEU A 188 -7.38 6.49 -9.41
C LEU A 188 -7.78 7.58 -10.42
N LEU A 189 -8.57 7.23 -11.44
CA LEU A 189 -9.01 8.16 -12.47
C LEU A 189 -9.85 9.30 -11.88
N ALA A 190 -10.78 9.01 -10.97
CA ALA A 190 -11.59 10.02 -10.29
C ALA A 190 -10.69 11.01 -9.53
N CYS A 191 -9.73 10.48 -8.76
CA CYS A 191 -8.80 11.28 -7.98
C CYS A 191 -7.93 12.22 -8.84
N ILE A 192 -7.35 11.72 -9.94
CA ILE A 192 -6.46 12.53 -10.80
C ILE A 192 -7.21 13.40 -11.80
N SER A 193 -8.52 13.22 -11.97
CA SER A 193 -9.36 14.06 -12.84
C SER A 193 -9.95 15.25 -12.08
N ASP A 194 -9.93 15.22 -10.75
CA ASP A 194 -10.44 16.30 -9.92
C ASP A 194 -9.45 17.47 -9.82
N ARG A 195 -9.91 18.68 -10.16
CA ARG A 195 -9.08 19.88 -10.19
C ARG A 195 -8.65 20.31 -8.79
N SER A 196 -9.49 20.11 -7.77
CA SER A 196 -9.16 20.49 -6.40
C SER A 196 -8.06 19.60 -5.84
N GLN A 197 -8.10 18.30 -6.11
CA GLN A 197 -7.07 17.31 -5.79
C GLN A 197 -5.74 17.66 -6.48
N LEU A 198 -5.77 17.90 -7.79
CA LEU A 198 -4.56 18.27 -8.54
C LEU A 198 -3.94 19.58 -8.05
N SER A 199 -4.75 20.54 -7.59
CA SER A 199 -4.25 21.83 -7.06
C SER A 199 -3.42 21.68 -5.78
N GLN A 200 -3.54 20.55 -5.08
CA GLN A 200 -2.75 20.24 -3.88
C GLN A 200 -1.33 19.72 -4.20
N LEU A 201 -1.05 19.40 -5.47
CA LEU A 201 0.26 18.92 -5.92
C LEU A 201 1.14 20.12 -6.29
N GLY A 202 1.71 20.77 -5.28
CA GLY A 202 2.47 22.02 -5.44
C GLY A 202 3.89 21.90 -6.02
N ASN A 203 4.51 20.71 -6.04
CA ASN A 203 5.95 20.56 -6.36
C ASN A 203 6.26 19.35 -7.25
N LEU A 204 7.21 19.48 -8.19
CA LEU A 204 7.65 18.48 -9.19
C LEU A 204 8.36 17.21 -8.65
N ALA A 205 8.23 16.88 -7.37
CA ALA A 205 8.89 15.72 -6.80
C ALA A 205 8.14 14.42 -7.12
N LEU A 206 8.86 13.36 -7.51
CA LEU A 206 8.31 12.04 -7.87
C LEU A 206 7.35 11.42 -6.83
N CYS A 207 7.44 11.82 -5.56
CA CYS A 207 6.55 11.35 -4.50
C CYS A 207 5.24 12.16 -4.38
N HIS A 208 5.17 13.38 -4.90
CA HIS A 208 4.07 14.33 -4.63
C HIS A 208 3.93 15.47 -5.67
N GLY A 209 4.22 15.21 -6.95
CA GLY A 209 4.20 16.22 -8.02
C GLY A 209 3.29 15.93 -9.19
N TRP A 210 2.84 17.03 -9.81
CA TRP A 210 2.03 17.07 -11.03
C TRP A 210 2.56 18.12 -12.00
N ASP A 211 2.46 17.86 -13.31
CA ASP A 211 2.69 18.85 -14.35
C ASP A 211 1.43 19.06 -15.21
N PRO A 212 0.73 20.20 -15.07
CA PRO A 212 -0.42 20.53 -15.91
C PRO A 212 -0.05 21.12 -17.29
N ARG A 213 1.24 21.39 -17.59
CA ARG A 213 1.66 22.11 -18.82
C ARG A 213 2.05 21.22 -20.01
N HIS A 214 2.03 19.89 -19.89
CA HIS A 214 2.19 19.01 -21.05
C HIS A 214 0.84 18.51 -21.60
N ARG A 215 0.12 19.43 -22.25
CA ARG A 215 -1.07 19.13 -23.05
C ARG A 215 -0.79 19.36 -24.55
N SER A 216 0.23 18.72 -25.09
CA SER A 216 0.45 18.65 -26.54
C SER A 216 1.50 17.60 -26.93
N HIS A 217 1.03 16.62 -27.69
CA HIS A 217 1.76 15.61 -28.48
C HIS A 217 2.45 14.43 -27.77
N HIS A 218 2.11 13.24 -28.25
CA HIS A 218 2.68 11.91 -28.01
C HIS A 218 4.06 11.84 -27.31
N SER A 219 4.12 11.26 -26.11
CA SER A 219 4.89 10.03 -25.77
C SER A 219 5.14 9.88 -24.26
N GLY A 220 4.63 8.77 -23.71
CA GLY A 220 5.23 8.00 -22.60
C GLY A 220 5.52 8.68 -21.26
N VAL A 221 4.52 8.80 -20.39
CA VAL A 221 4.75 8.68 -18.93
C VAL A 221 4.75 7.19 -18.59
N ARG A 222 5.94 6.60 -18.46
CA ARG A 222 6.13 5.20 -18.01
C ARG A 222 6.59 5.19 -16.55
N PRO A 223 5.75 4.81 -15.57
CA PRO A 223 6.21 4.58 -14.21
C PRO A 223 7.28 3.48 -14.20
N TRP A 224 8.31 3.63 -13.37
CA TRP A 224 9.45 2.71 -13.27
C TRP A 224 9.09 1.28 -12.84
N LEU A 225 7.89 1.07 -12.28
CA LEU A 225 7.34 -0.25 -11.94
C LEU A 225 6.72 -0.97 -13.15
N ASP A 226 6.38 -0.23 -14.20
CA ASP A 226 5.64 -0.70 -15.36
C ASP A 226 6.55 -1.32 -16.44
N ARG A 227 7.86 -1.02 -16.38
CA ARG A 227 8.88 -1.60 -17.28
C ARG A 227 9.26 -3.04 -16.92
N ALA A 228 9.13 -3.45 -15.66
CA ALA A 228 9.28 -4.84 -15.26
C ALA A 228 8.10 -5.69 -15.78
N PHE A 229 6.87 -5.19 -15.58
CA PHE A 229 5.62 -5.85 -15.98
C PHE A 229 5.49 -6.11 -17.49
N ARG A 230 5.93 -5.18 -18.35
CA ARG A 230 5.82 -5.33 -19.82
C ARG A 230 6.88 -6.26 -20.44
N ARG A 231 7.96 -6.61 -19.72
CA ARG A 231 8.98 -7.53 -20.25
C ARG A 231 8.54 -8.99 -20.17
N GLU A 232 7.75 -9.37 -19.16
CA GLU A 232 7.25 -10.74 -19.01
C GLU A 232 6.07 -11.07 -19.94
N GLN A 233 5.15 -10.14 -20.18
CA GLN A 233 4.04 -10.35 -21.14
C GLN A 233 4.53 -10.55 -22.59
N ARG A 234 5.69 -9.97 -22.96
CA ARG A 234 6.29 -10.18 -24.29
C ARG A 234 7.07 -11.50 -24.41
N ALA A 235 7.49 -12.09 -23.30
CA ALA A 235 8.17 -13.38 -23.29
C ALA A 235 7.18 -14.55 -23.35
N CYS A 236 5.97 -14.37 -22.81
CA CYS A 236 4.90 -15.38 -22.86
C CYS A 236 4.19 -15.44 -24.22
N GLY A 237 4.06 -14.31 -24.94
CA GLY A 237 3.38 -14.25 -26.25
C GLY A 237 4.22 -14.59 -27.49
N ARG A 238 5.36 -15.29 -27.34
CA ARG A 238 6.21 -15.72 -28.48
C ARG A 238 6.53 -17.22 -28.46
N ALA A 239 5.82 -18.01 -27.64
CA ALA A 239 6.01 -19.46 -27.58
C ALA A 239 5.05 -20.24 -28.51
N ASP A 240 4.14 -19.57 -29.21
CA ASP A 240 3.25 -20.16 -30.22
C ASP A 240 3.39 -19.40 -31.54
N GLU A 241 4.48 -19.65 -32.26
CA GLU A 241 4.62 -19.50 -33.72
C GLU A 241 5.75 -20.42 -34.23
#